data_AF-A0A7J8N9Y9-F1
#
_entry.id   AF-A0A7J8N9Y9-F1
#
_cell.length_a   1.000
_cell.length_b   1.000
_cell.length_c   1.000
_cell.angle_alpha   90.00
_cell.angle_beta   90.00
_cell.angle_gamma   90.00
#
_symmetry.space_group_name_H-M   'P 1'
#
loop_
_entity.id
_entity.type
_entity.pdbx_description
1 polymer ?
#
loop_
_entity_poly.entity_id
_entity_poly.type
_entity_poly.pdbx_seq_one_letter_code
_entity_poly.pdbx_strand_id
1 'polypeptide(L)'
;AIRRCTYSTGKVSDFGQPTSASHPQSANNTRLWWVKWQFHAVSFLDKEKKLMKEGEITPGIATKEYISRRKRLLELLPENSLAIIAAAPVKMMTDVVPYTFRQDADYLYLTGCQQPGGVAVLSHECGLCMFMPEPKPHVC
;
A
#
# COMPACT_ATOMS: atom_id res chain seq x y z
N ALA A 1 22.73 31.09 10.50
CA ALA A 1 23.39 30.70 11.76
C ALA A 1 23.42 29.18 11.85
N ILE A 2 24.61 28.59 11.86
CA ILE A 2 24.83 27.14 11.97
C ILE A 2 24.47 26.73 13.39
N ARG A 3 23.58 25.74 13.55
CA ARG A 3 23.47 24.98 14.81
C ARG A 3 23.73 23.52 14.52
N ARG A 4 24.95 23.08 14.80
CA ARG A 4 25.21 21.67 15.13
C ARG A 4 24.58 21.42 16.49
N CYS A 5 23.84 20.33 16.61
CA CYS A 5 23.50 19.75 17.91
C CYS A 5 23.81 18.26 17.84
N THR A 6 24.92 17.90 18.47
CA THR A 6 25.31 16.54 18.79
C THR A 6 24.43 16.02 19.90
N TYR A 7 23.85 14.83 19.74
CA TYR A 7 23.31 14.08 20.86
C TYR A 7 23.80 12.64 20.86
N SER A 8 24.38 12.31 22.00
CA SER A 8 24.78 10.99 22.47
C SER A 8 23.59 10.35 23.19
N THR A 9 23.34 9.08 22.89
CA THR A 9 22.47 8.18 23.66
C THR A 9 23.10 6.81 23.42
N GLY A 10 23.73 6.13 24.39
CA GLY A 10 23.23 5.84 25.73
C GLY A 10 22.55 4.47 25.70
N LYS A 11 23.36 3.40 25.83
CA LYS A 11 23.04 1.97 26.03
C LYS A 11 21.64 1.50 25.56
N VAL A 12 21.61 0.81 24.42
CA VAL A 12 20.54 -0.14 24.06
C VAL A 12 21.12 -1.55 24.18
N SER A 13 20.41 -2.38 24.92
CA SER A 13 20.68 -3.79 25.20
C SER A 13 20.84 -4.64 23.93
N ASP A 14 21.90 -5.44 23.93
CA ASP A 14 22.25 -6.42 22.90
C ASP A 14 21.10 -7.39 22.63
N PHE A 15 20.36 -7.20 21.52
CA PHE A 15 19.78 -8.33 20.82
C PHE A 15 20.93 -9.00 20.06
N GLY A 16 21.47 -10.06 20.66
CA GLY A 16 22.72 -10.69 20.28
C GLY A 16 22.88 -10.96 18.78
N GLN A 17 24.07 -10.67 18.28
CA GLN A 17 24.52 -11.15 16.98
C GLN A 17 24.64 -12.68 17.01
N PRO A 18 24.24 -13.42 15.95
CA PRO A 18 24.54 -14.83 15.88
C PRO A 18 26.07 -15.02 15.80
N THR A 19 26.65 -15.64 16.82
CA THR A 19 28.06 -16.03 16.85
C THR A 19 28.38 -17.08 15.78
N SER A 20 29.62 -17.08 15.30
CA SER A 20 30.19 -17.97 14.26
C SER A 20 30.14 -19.48 14.54
N ALA A 21 29.54 -19.91 15.66
CA ALA A 21 29.45 -21.31 16.09
C ALA A 21 28.20 -22.07 15.57
N SER A 22 27.24 -21.39 14.91
CA SER A 22 26.07 -22.04 14.31
C SER A 22 26.19 -22.28 12.80
N HIS A 23 27.42 -22.26 12.26
CA HIS A 23 27.68 -22.51 10.85
C HIS A 23 28.37 -23.87 10.65
N PRO A 24 27.85 -24.77 9.80
CA PRO A 24 28.45 -26.08 9.54
C PRO A 24 29.82 -25.93 8.85
N GLN A 25 30.87 -26.53 9.42
CA GLN A 25 32.20 -26.57 8.80
C GLN A 25 32.26 -27.64 7.70
N SER A 26 32.42 -27.14 6.47
CA SER A 26 33.24 -27.64 5.35
C SER A 26 33.27 -29.14 5.02
N ALA A 27 32.57 -29.51 3.94
CA ALA A 27 32.92 -30.63 3.06
C ALA A 27 33.07 -30.14 1.60
N ASN A 28 34.31 -29.84 1.22
CA ASN A 28 34.95 -30.10 -0.08
C ASN A 28 34.08 -30.39 -1.34
N ASN A 29 33.58 -29.35 -2.02
CA ASN A 29 33.55 -29.26 -3.50
C ASN A 29 33.20 -27.83 -3.97
N THR A 30 34.21 -26.96 -4.00
CA THR A 30 34.08 -25.54 -4.37
C THR A 30 34.14 -25.33 -5.88
N ARG A 31 32.97 -25.39 -6.54
CA ARG A 31 32.61 -24.47 -7.66
C ARG A 31 31.21 -24.66 -8.27
N LEU A 32 30.47 -25.70 -7.90
CA LEU A 32 29.16 -25.99 -8.51
C LEU A 32 27.95 -25.68 -7.62
N TRP A 33 28.16 -25.44 -6.33
CA TRP A 33 27.07 -25.20 -5.38
C TRP A 33 26.59 -23.75 -5.34
N TRP A 34 27.48 -22.77 -5.54
CA TRP A 34 27.13 -21.35 -5.50
C TRP A 34 26.25 -20.93 -6.69
N VAL A 35 26.53 -21.43 -7.89
CA VAL A 35 25.73 -21.12 -9.09
C VAL A 35 24.34 -21.77 -9.02
N LYS A 36 24.23 -22.97 -8.44
CA LYS A 36 22.95 -23.70 -8.34
C LYS A 36 22.00 -23.10 -7.29
N TRP A 37 22.53 -22.54 -6.20
CA TRP A 37 21.72 -21.81 -5.22
C TRP A 37 21.26 -20.43 -5.72
N GLN A 38 22.07 -19.75 -6.53
CA GLN A 38 21.71 -18.45 -7.08
C GLN A 38 20.58 -18.53 -8.13
N PHE A 39 20.51 -19.60 -8.93
CA PHE A 39 19.45 -19.78 -9.93
C PHE A 39 18.08 -20.16 -9.33
N HIS A 40 18.04 -20.90 -8.23
CA HIS A 40 16.77 -21.29 -7.56
C HIS A 40 16.17 -20.17 -6.70
N ALA A 41 17.01 -19.32 -6.09
CA ALA A 41 16.51 -18.18 -5.32
C ALA A 41 15.85 -17.12 -6.22
N VAL A 42 16.39 -16.91 -7.42
CA VAL A 42 15.85 -15.93 -8.39
C VAL A 42 14.48 -16.38 -8.94
N SER A 43 14.23 -17.68 -9.05
CA SER A 43 12.95 -18.22 -9.52
C SER A 43 11.89 -18.41 -8.40
N PHE A 44 12.29 -18.35 -7.13
CA PHE A 44 11.36 -18.32 -5.99
C PHE A 44 10.86 -16.91 -5.67
N LEU A 45 11.73 -15.90 -5.78
CA LEU A 45 11.39 -14.49 -5.53
C LEU A 45 10.56 -13.84 -6.64
N ASP A 46 10.56 -14.41 -7.85
CA ASP A 46 9.73 -13.90 -8.96
C ASP A 46 8.30 -14.46 -8.93
N LYS A 47 8.05 -15.51 -8.13
CA LYS A 47 6.74 -16.17 -8.02
C LYS A 47 5.74 -15.41 -7.16
N GLU A 48 6.17 -14.39 -6.42
CA GLU A 48 5.29 -13.52 -5.61
C GLU A 48 4.74 -12.31 -6.39
N LYS A 49 5.14 -12.08 -7.64
CA LYS A 49 4.73 -10.89 -8.40
C LYS A 49 3.55 -11.09 -9.35
N LYS A 50 2.47 -11.66 -8.82
CA LYS A 50 1.13 -11.43 -9.39
C LYS A 50 0.14 -11.19 -8.27
N LEU A 51 0.29 -10.05 -7.60
CA LEU A 51 -0.57 -9.62 -6.48
C LEU A 51 -2.05 -9.49 -6.88
N MET A 52 -2.35 -9.41 -8.18
CA MET A 52 -3.69 -9.17 -8.72
C MET A 52 -3.92 -10.04 -9.96
N LYS A 53 -5.09 -10.70 -10.03
CA LYS A 53 -5.51 -11.36 -11.27
C LYS A 53 -5.98 -10.31 -12.28
N GLU A 54 -6.01 -10.69 -13.55
CA GLU A 54 -6.47 -9.83 -14.63
C GLU A 54 -7.94 -9.43 -14.39
N GLY A 55 -8.23 -8.12 -14.37
CA GLY A 55 -9.57 -7.59 -14.12
C GLY A 55 -9.96 -7.40 -12.65
N GLU A 56 -9.03 -7.56 -11.70
CA GLU A 56 -9.22 -7.19 -10.30
C GLU A 56 -8.76 -5.75 -10.03
N ILE A 57 -9.54 -4.98 -9.25
CA ILE A 57 -9.17 -3.61 -8.82
C ILE A 57 -8.51 -3.64 -7.45
N THR A 58 -8.94 -4.56 -6.58
CA THR A 58 -8.38 -4.81 -5.25
C THR A 58 -8.22 -6.31 -5.08
N PRO A 59 -7.25 -6.81 -4.28
CA PRO A 59 -7.04 -8.25 -4.15
C PRO A 59 -8.33 -8.99 -3.81
N GLY A 60 -8.75 -9.90 -4.68
CA GLY A 60 -10.00 -10.67 -4.51
C GLY A 60 -11.31 -9.95 -4.88
N ILE A 61 -11.26 -8.71 -5.40
CA ILE A 61 -12.45 -7.95 -5.83
C ILE A 61 -12.31 -7.53 -7.30
N ALA A 62 -13.18 -8.10 -8.15
CA ALA A 62 -13.24 -7.82 -9.58
C ALA A 62 -13.86 -6.45 -9.90
N THR A 63 -13.52 -5.87 -11.05
CA THR A 63 -14.13 -4.62 -11.56
C THR A 63 -15.66 -4.68 -11.61
N LYS A 64 -16.22 -5.83 -11.98
CA LYS A 64 -17.68 -6.05 -12.08
C LYS A 64 -18.40 -5.86 -10.74
N GLU A 65 -17.76 -6.25 -9.65
CA GLU A 65 -18.30 -6.11 -8.30
C GLU A 65 -18.44 -4.63 -7.92
N TYR A 66 -17.41 -3.81 -8.20
CA TYR A 66 -17.49 -2.36 -7.98
C TYR A 66 -18.57 -1.67 -8.80
N ILE A 67 -18.76 -2.10 -10.06
CA ILE A 67 -19.86 -1.60 -10.90
C ILE A 67 -21.22 -1.95 -10.28
N SER A 68 -21.39 -3.19 -9.82
CA SER A 68 -22.62 -3.64 -9.16
C SER A 68 -22.94 -2.83 -7.89
N ARG A 69 -21.93 -2.59 -7.05
CA ARG A 69 -22.06 -1.78 -5.83
C ARG A 69 -22.52 -0.36 -6.11
N ARG A 70 -21.94 0.29 -7.11
CA ARG A 70 -22.31 1.66 -7.51
C ARG A 70 -23.72 1.71 -8.08
N LYS A 71 -24.11 0.73 -8.90
CA LYS A 71 -25.48 0.62 -9.43
C LYS A 71 -26.50 0.50 -8.29
N ARG A 72 -26.24 -0.38 -7.33
CA ARG A 72 -27.12 -0.54 -6.16
C ARG A 72 -27.24 0.74 -5.33
N LEU A 73 -26.15 1.51 -5.19
CA LEU A 73 -26.22 2.80 -4.53
C LEU A 73 -27.06 3.80 -5.33
N LEU A 74 -26.88 3.87 -6.65
CA LEU A 74 -27.66 4.75 -7.53
C LEU A 74 -29.16 4.38 -7.53
N GLU A 75 -29.52 3.09 -7.52
CA GLU A 75 -30.93 2.64 -7.45
C GLU A 75 -31.67 3.10 -6.19
N LEU A 76 -30.95 3.41 -5.11
CA LEU A 76 -31.53 3.92 -3.86
C LEU A 76 -31.70 5.43 -3.86
N LEU A 77 -31.05 6.13 -4.79
CA LEU A 77 -31.07 7.59 -4.86
C LEU A 77 -32.27 8.07 -5.70
N PRO A 78 -32.87 9.22 -5.34
CA PRO A 78 -33.96 9.81 -6.12
C PRO A 78 -33.46 10.30 -7.48
N GLU A 79 -34.38 10.47 -8.43
CA GLU A 79 -34.07 11.04 -9.74
C GLU A 79 -33.39 12.43 -9.61
N ASN A 80 -32.47 12.74 -10.52
CA ASN A 80 -31.69 13.99 -10.55
C ASN A 80 -30.86 14.28 -9.29
N SER A 81 -30.43 13.24 -8.58
CA SER A 81 -29.55 13.37 -7.43
C SER A 81 -28.12 12.91 -7.70
N LEU A 82 -27.22 13.33 -6.81
CA LEU A 82 -25.80 13.07 -6.88
C LEU A 82 -25.27 12.63 -5.51
N ALA A 83 -24.50 11.55 -5.47
CA ALA A 83 -23.77 11.14 -4.28
C ALA A 83 -22.32 11.62 -4.35
N ILE A 84 -21.86 12.28 -3.29
CA ILE A 84 -20.49 12.76 -3.14
C ILE A 84 -19.88 12.05 -1.93
N ILE A 85 -18.82 11.29 -2.16
CA ILE A 85 -18.10 10.54 -1.13
C ILE A 85 -16.66 11.02 -1.08
N ALA A 86 -16.24 11.54 0.07
CA ALA A 86 -14.88 12.01 0.28
C ALA A 86 -13.98 10.89 0.80
N ALA A 87 -12.72 10.90 0.36
CA ALA A 87 -11.68 10.07 0.97
C ALA A 87 -11.36 10.56 2.39
N ALA A 88 -10.84 9.65 3.21
CA ALA A 88 -10.35 10.00 4.53
C ALA A 88 -9.17 10.99 4.44
N PRO A 89 -9.08 11.96 5.37
CA PRO A 89 -7.92 12.80 5.50
C PRO A 89 -6.75 12.01 6.13
N VAL A 90 -5.52 12.45 5.86
CA VAL A 90 -4.34 11.93 6.57
C VAL A 90 -4.38 12.47 8.00
N LYS A 91 -4.45 11.57 8.98
CA LYS A 91 -4.42 11.94 10.40
C LYS A 91 -2.98 12.09 10.89
N MET A 92 -2.69 13.20 11.57
CA MET A 92 -1.40 13.46 12.17
C MET A 92 -1.42 13.13 13.67
N MET A 93 -0.36 12.48 14.15
CA MET A 93 -0.11 12.26 15.59
C MET A 93 0.50 13.51 16.22
N THR A 94 1.44 14.12 15.51
CA THR A 94 2.05 15.43 15.79
C THR A 94 2.23 16.15 14.45
N ASP A 95 2.59 17.43 14.46
CA ASP A 95 2.72 18.24 13.23
C ASP A 95 3.63 17.63 12.15
N VAL A 96 4.57 16.74 12.54
CA VAL A 96 5.53 16.09 11.64
C VAL A 96 5.40 14.57 11.54
N VAL A 97 4.53 13.94 12.34
CA VAL A 97 4.38 12.47 12.37
C VAL A 97 2.97 12.06 11.94
N PRO A 98 2.79 11.48 10.74
CA PRO A 98 1.52 10.95 10.30
C PRO A 98 1.21 9.58 10.95
N TYR A 99 -0.05 9.31 11.24
CA TYR A 99 -0.52 7.95 11.51
C TYR A 99 -0.58 7.13 10.22
N THR A 100 -0.61 5.81 10.36
CA THR A 100 -0.91 4.90 9.25
C THR A 100 -2.24 5.28 8.62
N PHE A 101 -2.22 5.54 7.31
CA PHE A 101 -3.41 5.94 6.59
C PHE A 101 -4.45 4.81 6.59
N ARG A 102 -5.67 5.13 7.02
CA ARG A 102 -6.83 4.26 6.91
C ARG A 102 -7.89 5.00 6.13
N GLN A 103 -8.28 4.41 5.00
CA GLN A 103 -9.31 4.97 4.14
C GLN A 103 -10.69 4.88 4.80
N ASP A 104 -11.57 5.81 4.43
CA ASP A 104 -12.98 5.71 4.77
C ASP A 104 -13.61 4.44 4.16
N ALA A 105 -14.45 3.75 4.94
CA ALA A 105 -14.99 2.46 4.54
C ALA A 105 -15.90 2.56 3.32
N ASP A 106 -16.72 3.61 3.23
CA ASP A 106 -17.67 3.80 2.14
C ASP A 106 -16.93 4.20 0.86
N TYR A 107 -15.95 5.09 0.98
CA TYR A 107 -15.09 5.47 -0.14
C TYR A 107 -14.33 4.26 -0.70
N LEU A 108 -13.73 3.45 0.16
CA LEU A 108 -13.00 2.24 -0.24
C LEU A 108 -13.94 1.20 -0.85
N TYR A 109 -15.12 1.01 -0.28
CA TYR A 109 -16.10 0.03 -0.74
C TYR A 109 -16.61 0.34 -2.16
N LEU A 110 -16.79 1.62 -2.49
CA LEU A 110 -17.32 2.08 -3.76
C LEU A 110 -16.22 2.24 -4.83
N THR A 111 -15.02 2.70 -4.45
CA THR A 111 -13.97 3.06 -5.43
C THR A 111 -12.82 2.05 -5.51
N GLY A 112 -12.49 1.37 -4.41
CA GLY A 112 -11.26 0.58 -4.27
C GLY A 112 -9.98 1.43 -4.14
N CYS A 113 -10.09 2.75 -4.06
CA CYS A 113 -8.94 3.66 -4.05
C CYS A 113 -8.44 3.93 -2.61
N GLN A 114 -7.14 3.73 -2.38
CA GLN A 114 -6.47 3.99 -1.09
C GLN A 114 -5.67 5.29 -1.06
N GLN A 115 -5.79 6.15 -2.08
CA GLN A 115 -5.11 7.44 -2.06
C GLN A 115 -5.91 8.45 -1.21
N PRO A 116 -5.24 9.21 -0.32
CA PRO A 116 -5.90 10.24 0.49
C PRO A 116 -6.30 11.46 -0.33
N GLY A 117 -7.31 12.19 0.16
CA GLY A 117 -7.70 13.51 -0.36
C GLY A 117 -8.49 13.49 -1.67
N GLY A 118 -8.86 12.32 -2.18
CA GLY A 118 -9.75 12.19 -3.34
C GLY A 118 -11.23 12.44 -2.99
N VAL A 119 -12.02 12.79 -4.00
CA VAL A 119 -13.49 12.88 -3.91
C VAL A 119 -14.11 12.09 -5.05
N ALA A 120 -15.00 11.16 -4.70
CA ALA A 120 -15.76 10.36 -5.65
C ALA A 120 -17.17 10.94 -5.80
N VAL A 121 -17.58 11.10 -7.05
CA VAL A 121 -18.86 11.68 -7.44
C VAL A 121 -19.61 10.64 -8.27
N LEU A 122 -20.83 10.31 -7.85
CA LEU A 122 -21.68 9.29 -8.44
C LEU A 122 -23.04 9.88 -8.86
N SER A 123 -23.34 9.83 -10.15
CA SER A 123 -24.64 10.21 -10.72
C SER A 123 -25.18 9.13 -11.65
N HIS A 124 -26.49 9.16 -11.89
CA HIS A 124 -27.13 8.34 -12.94
C HIS A 124 -26.63 8.70 -14.35
N GLU A 125 -26.30 9.97 -14.59
CA GLU A 125 -25.92 10.47 -15.91
C GLU A 125 -24.44 10.24 -16.25
N CYS A 126 -23.54 10.49 -15.30
CA CYS A 126 -22.09 10.44 -15.54
C CYS A 126 -21.44 9.15 -15.02
N GLY A 127 -22.11 8.39 -14.16
CA GLY A 127 -21.51 7.24 -13.49
C GLY A 127 -20.53 7.69 -12.40
N LEU A 128 -19.35 7.07 -12.34
CA LEU A 128 -18.29 7.44 -11.36
C LEU A 128 -17.30 8.42 -11.97
N CYS A 129 -17.15 9.58 -11.33
CA CYS A 129 -16.06 10.51 -11.53
C CYS A 129 -15.23 10.62 -10.24
N MET A 130 -13.90 10.62 -10.35
CA MET A 130 -13.00 10.81 -9.21
C MET A 130 -12.17 12.07 -9.42
N PHE A 131 -12.20 12.95 -8.44
CA PHE A 131 -11.34 14.12 -8.34
C PHE A 131 -10.20 13.78 -7.40
N MET A 132 -9.00 13.64 -7.94
CA MET A 132 -7.82 13.29 -7.16
C MET A 132 -6.93 14.53 -7.00
N PRO A 133 -6.38 14.79 -5.80
CA PRO A 133 -5.44 15.86 -5.60
C PRO A 133 -4.15 15.54 -6.35
N GLU A 134 -3.45 16.58 -6.81
CA GLU A 134 -2.13 16.40 -7.39
C GLU A 134 -1.20 15.72 -6.39
N PRO A 135 -0.38 14.76 -6.83
CA PRO A 135 0.63 14.18 -5.98
C PRO A 135 1.56 15.31 -5.53
N LYS A 136 1.62 15.55 -4.21
CA LYS A 136 2.54 16.55 -3.66
C LYS A 136 3.95 16.21 -4.14
N PRO A 137 4.68 17.15 -4.78
CA PRO A 137 6.08 16.93 -5.06
C PRO A 137 6.77 16.65 -3.73
N HIS A 138 7.56 15.58 -3.70
CA HIS A 138 8.30 15.17 -2.52
C HIS A 138 9.10 16.37 -1.99
N VAL A 139 8.73 16.89 -0.83
CA VAL A 139 9.59 17.82 -0.10
C VAL A 139 10.51 16.94 0.75
N CYS A 140 11.78 16.93 0.32
CA CYS A 140 12.95 16.19 0.81
C CYS A 140 13.13 14.75 0.30
#